data_AF-A0AAD9DD00-F1
#
_entry.id   AF-A0AAD9DD00-F1
#
_cell.length_a   1.000
_cell.length_b   1.000
_cell.length_c   1.000
_cell.angle_alpha   90.00
_cell.angle_beta   90.00
_cell.angle_gamma   90.00
#
_symmetry.space_group_name_H-M   'P 1'
#
loop_
_entity.id
_entity.type
_entity.pdbx_description
1 polymer ?
#
loop_
_entity_poly.entity_id
_entity_poly.type
_entity_poly.pdbx_seq_one_letter_code
_entity_poly.pdbx_strand_id
1 'polypeptide(L)'
;MMTAAQFLSEIRSIIGSLLTYLHRNAWTIIFIVGGAYLCYDNFLHPIIHKYQTHQSYKAATDPNRIAVLSPDMRRVRAKQQLAAQQRALLAEEERKERVKMERERKRVKSPEEERWDKMGGEGKKLGVVVDDAAGAELRQR
;
A
#
# COMPACT_ATOMS: atom_id res chain seq x y z
N MET A 1 8.76 18.43 42.90
CA MET A 1 9.24 17.34 42.03
C MET A 1 8.78 16.03 42.65
N MET A 2 7.92 15.29 41.96
CA MET A 2 7.41 14.00 42.43
C MET A 2 8.52 12.95 42.33
N THR A 3 8.71 12.15 43.37
CA THR A 3 9.75 11.10 43.37
C THR A 3 9.28 9.89 42.57
N ALA A 4 10.20 9.17 41.93
CA ALA A 4 9.88 7.98 41.12
C ALA A 4 9.09 6.91 41.91
N ALA A 5 9.31 6.83 43.22
CA ALA A 5 8.59 5.92 44.12
C ALA A 5 7.11 6.31 44.29
N GLN A 6 6.80 7.61 44.37
CA GLN A 6 5.42 8.10 44.46
C GLN A 6 4.66 7.81 43.16
N PHE A 7 5.29 8.03 42.01
CA PHE A 7 4.70 7.74 40.71
C PHE A 7 4.36 6.25 40.52
N LEU A 8 5.28 5.35 40.91
CA LEU A 8 5.03 3.90 40.86
C LEU A 8 3.90 3.46 41.81
N SER A 9 3.78 4.09 42.97
CA SER A 9 2.72 3.80 43.94
C SER A 9 1.33 4.23 43.43
N GLU A 10 1.26 5.36 42.72
CA GLU A 10 0.03 5.83 42.08
C GLU A 10 -0.38 4.96 40.90
N ILE A 11 0.57 4.54 40.07
CA ILE A 11 0.29 3.60 38.97
C ILE A 11 -0.28 2.29 39.53
N ARG A 12 0.29 1.78 40.62
CA ARG A 12 -0.17 0.54 41.25
C ARG A 12 -1.60 0.67 41.80
N SER A 13 -1.96 1.81 42.39
CA SER A 13 -3.32 2.03 42.92
C SER A 13 -4.35 2.21 41.80
N ILE A 14 -3.98 2.89 40.71
CA ILE A 14 -4.81 3.04 39.51
C ILE A 14 -5.06 1.68 38.87
N ILE A 15 -4.02 0.86 38.69
CA ILE A 15 -4.15 -0.49 38.13
C ILE A 15 -5.04 -1.37 39.02
N GLY A 16 -4.88 -1.31 40.35
CA GLY A 16 -5.68 -2.09 41.29
C GLY A 16 -7.18 -1.74 41.25
N SER A 17 -7.51 -0.45 41.20
CA SER A 17 -8.90 0.01 41.09
C SER A 17 -9.52 -0.36 39.73
N LEU A 18 -8.75 -0.24 38.66
CA LEU A 18 -9.17 -0.60 37.30
C LEU A 18 -9.41 -2.11 37.15
N LEU A 19 -8.57 -2.96 37.77
CA LEU A 19 -8.78 -4.41 37.87
C LEU A 19 -10.05 -4.77 38.64
N THR A 20 -10.32 -4.09 39.75
CA THR A 20 -11.51 -4.34 40.56
C THR A 20 -12.79 -3.95 39.81
N TYR A 21 -12.74 -2.86 39.03
CA TYR A 21 -13.82 -2.45 38.14
C TYR A 21 -14.03 -3.42 36.98
N LEU A 22 -12.93 -3.92 36.39
CA LEU A 22 -12.97 -4.94 35.33
C LEU A 22 -13.63 -6.23 35.82
N HIS A 23 -13.26 -6.66 37.03
CA HIS A 23 -13.71 -7.92 37.60
C HIS A 23 -15.20 -7.91 37.99
N ARG A 24 -15.75 -6.72 38.31
CA ARG A 24 -17.18 -6.54 38.56
C ARG A 24 -18.03 -6.54 37.29
N ASN A 25 -17.44 -6.17 36.14
CA ASN A 25 -18.13 -6.09 34.87
C ASN A 25 -17.52 -7.08 33.87
N ALA A 26 -17.98 -8.33 33.89
CA ALA A 26 -17.54 -9.39 32.96
C ALA A 26 -17.55 -8.95 31.48
N TRP A 27 -18.48 -8.07 31.11
CA TRP A 27 -18.54 -7.44 29.79
C TRP A 27 -17.29 -6.66 29.41
N THR A 28 -16.65 -5.96 30.35
CA THR A 28 -15.42 -5.20 30.06
C THR A 28 -14.26 -6.12 29.70
N ILE A 29 -14.16 -7.29 30.33
CA ILE A 29 -13.17 -8.32 29.98
C ILE A 29 -13.43 -8.82 28.56
N ILE A 30 -14.68 -9.10 28.20
CA ILE A 30 -15.06 -9.54 26.85
C ILE A 30 -14.70 -8.46 25.81
N PHE A 31 -14.99 -7.19 26.07
CA PHE A 31 -14.62 -6.11 25.16
C PHE A 31 -13.10 -5.90 25.05
N ILE A 32 -12.36 -6.07 26.15
CA ILE A 32 -10.90 -5.96 26.12
C ILE A 32 -10.27 -7.12 25.37
N VAL A 33 -10.70 -8.36 25.64
CA VAL A 33 -10.18 -9.56 24.96
C VAL A 33 -10.59 -9.56 23.49
N GLY A 34 -11.87 -9.29 23.20
CA GLY A 34 -12.38 -9.19 21.83
C GLY A 34 -11.76 -8.04 21.05
N GLY A 35 -11.63 -6.87 21.67
CA GLY A 35 -10.95 -5.71 21.09
C GLY A 35 -9.47 -5.97 20.84
N ALA A 36 -8.76 -6.59 21.80
CA ALA A 36 -7.37 -6.99 21.64
C ALA A 36 -7.19 -8.03 20.53
N TYR A 37 -8.09 -9.01 20.42
CA TYR A 37 -8.09 -10.00 19.35
C TYR A 37 -8.32 -9.36 17.98
N LEU A 38 -9.30 -8.46 17.85
CA LEU A 38 -9.55 -7.73 16.62
C LEU A 38 -8.37 -6.83 16.23
N CYS A 39 -7.74 -6.16 17.20
CA CYS A 39 -6.51 -5.40 16.97
C CYS A 39 -5.36 -6.32 16.53
N TYR A 40 -5.23 -7.50 17.13
CA TYR A 40 -4.22 -8.47 16.75
C TYR A 40 -4.41 -8.95 15.31
N ASP A 41 -5.61 -9.37 14.96
CA ASP A 41 -5.92 -9.92 13.65
C ASP A 41 -5.78 -8.87 12.52
N ASN A 42 -6.30 -7.66 12.73
CA ASN A 42 -6.27 -6.61 11.71
C ASN A 42 -4.91 -5.93 11.55
N PHE A 43 -4.13 -5.80 12.63
CA PHE A 43 -2.87 -5.05 12.59
C PHE A 43 -1.64 -5.92 12.81
N LEU A 44 -1.57 -6.68 13.90
CA LEU A 44 -0.36 -7.42 14.25
C LEU A 44 -0.12 -8.63 13.35
N HIS A 45 -1.14 -9.44 13.08
CA HIS A 45 -1.04 -10.63 12.26
C HIS A 45 -0.53 -10.35 10.83
N PRO A 46 -1.06 -9.39 10.05
CA PRO A 46 -0.54 -9.10 8.72
C PRO A 46 0.88 -8.54 8.74
N ILE A 47 1.27 -7.80 9.79
CA ILE A 47 2.65 -7.30 9.94
C ILE A 47 3.60 -8.47 10.22
N ILE A 48 3.25 -9.35 11.15
CA ILE A 48 4.05 -10.54 11.49
C ILE A 48 4.17 -11.45 10.25
N HIS A 49 3.07 -11.68 9.54
CA HIS A 49 3.06 -12.51 8.34
C HIS A 49 3.96 -11.92 7.23
N LYS A 50 3.90 -10.59 7.00
CA LYS A 50 4.82 -9.92 6.06
C LYS A 50 6.28 -10.07 6.47
N TYR A 51 6.58 -9.94 7.77
CA TYR A 51 7.93 -10.11 8.27
C TYR A 51 8.44 -11.55 8.09
N GLN A 52 7.63 -12.55 8.46
CA GLN A 52 7.96 -13.96 8.33
C GLN A 52 8.13 -14.38 6.87
N THR A 53 7.24 -13.93 5.98
CA THR A 53 7.35 -14.19 4.54
C THR A 53 8.62 -13.56 3.94
N HIS A 54 8.97 -12.34 4.34
CA HIS A 54 10.22 -11.70 3.91
C HIS A 54 11.47 -12.44 4.41
N GLN A 55 11.48 -12.89 5.66
CA GLN A 55 12.59 -13.68 6.21
C GLN A 55 12.70 -15.05 5.54
N SER A 56 11.56 -15.73 5.32
CA SER A 56 11.50 -17.00 4.60
C SER A 56 12.00 -16.84 3.18
N TYR A 57 11.57 -15.79 2.46
CA TYR A 57 12.05 -15.48 1.12
C TYR A 57 13.55 -15.20 1.11
N LYS A 58 14.07 -14.42 2.07
CA LYS A 58 15.51 -14.15 2.20
C LYS A 58 16.31 -15.43 2.44
N ALA A 59 15.84 -16.30 3.33
CA ALA A 59 16.48 -17.60 3.61
C ALA A 59 16.34 -18.59 2.43
N ALA A 60 15.25 -18.48 1.65
CA ALA A 60 14.97 -19.27 0.45
C ALA A 60 15.62 -18.69 -0.82
N THR A 61 16.28 -17.53 -0.73
CA THR A 61 17.02 -16.94 -1.85
C THR A 61 18.51 -16.80 -1.54
N ASP A 62 18.93 -17.13 -0.33
CA ASP A 62 20.34 -17.12 0.09
C ASP A 62 21.17 -18.08 -0.79
N PRO A 63 22.10 -17.56 -1.61
CA PRO A 63 22.91 -18.36 -2.51
C PRO A 63 23.87 -19.31 -1.77
N ASN A 64 24.18 -19.03 -0.49
CA ASN A 64 25.04 -19.89 0.33
C ASN A 64 24.29 -21.09 0.92
N ARG A 65 22.98 -20.98 1.14
CA ARG A 65 22.17 -22.05 1.75
C ARG A 65 21.66 -23.07 0.73
N ILE A 66 21.35 -22.63 -0.50
CA ILE A 66 20.52 -23.42 -1.42
C ILE A 66 21.32 -24.25 -2.41
N ALA A 67 22.64 -24.09 -2.47
CA ALA A 67 23.45 -25.08 -3.15
C ALA A 67 24.93 -24.98 -2.83
N VAL A 68 25.56 -26.15 -2.86
CA VAL A 68 26.93 -26.34 -3.35
C VAL A 68 26.95 -26.02 -4.86
N LEU A 69 26.54 -24.81 -5.24
CA LEU A 69 26.60 -24.33 -6.62
C LEU A 69 28.05 -23.91 -6.85
N SER A 70 28.63 -24.36 -7.98
CA SER A 70 29.92 -23.87 -8.45
C SER A 70 29.90 -22.33 -8.56
N PRO A 71 31.04 -21.64 -8.34
CA PRO A 71 31.07 -20.18 -8.23
C PRO A 71 30.37 -19.42 -9.36
N ASP A 72 30.40 -19.93 -10.60
CA ASP A 72 29.74 -19.31 -11.75
C ASP A 72 28.21 -19.38 -11.71
N MET A 73 27.65 -20.49 -11.24
CA MET A 73 26.20 -20.63 -11.13
C MET A 73 25.62 -19.69 -10.07
N ARG A 74 26.40 -19.33 -9.03
CA ARG A 74 26.00 -18.31 -8.04
C ARG A 74 25.83 -16.93 -8.69
N ARG A 75 26.73 -16.57 -9.62
CA ARG A 75 26.67 -15.31 -10.36
C ARG A 75 25.44 -15.25 -11.27
N VAL A 76 25.11 -16.35 -11.95
CA VAL A 76 23.91 -16.42 -12.81
C VAL A 76 22.64 -16.27 -11.99
N ARG A 77 22.53 -16.98 -10.86
CA ARG A 77 21.36 -16.87 -9.97
C ARG A 77 21.22 -15.48 -9.37
N ALA A 78 22.32 -14.83 -8.96
CA ALA A 78 22.28 -13.45 -8.47
C ALA A 78 21.74 -12.48 -9.53
N LYS A 79 22.14 -12.64 -10.80
CA LYS A 79 21.60 -11.85 -11.92
C LYS A 79 20.11 -12.10 -12.15
N GLN A 80 19.67 -13.35 -12.07
CA GLN A 80 18.24 -13.70 -12.20
C GLN A 80 17.41 -13.11 -11.06
N GLN A 81 17.92 -13.15 -9.82
CA GLN A 81 17.26 -12.55 -8.66
C GLN A 81 17.16 -11.02 -8.78
N LEU A 82 18.22 -10.34 -9.24
CA LEU A 82 18.19 -8.90 -9.50
C LEU A 82 17.16 -8.55 -10.58
N ALA A 83 17.12 -9.30 -11.68
CA ALA A 83 16.14 -9.08 -12.74
C ALA A 83 14.69 -9.31 -12.25
N ALA A 84 14.48 -10.31 -11.39
CA ALA A 84 13.17 -10.55 -10.78
C ALA A 84 12.75 -9.42 -9.83
N GLN A 85 13.69 -8.88 -9.02
CA GLN A 85 13.42 -7.74 -8.15
C GLN A 85 13.07 -6.48 -8.95
N GLN A 86 13.79 -6.20 -10.03
CA GLN A 86 13.48 -5.06 -10.92
C GLN A 86 12.08 -5.18 -11.51
N ARG A 87 11.68 -6.37 -11.98
CA ARG A 87 10.32 -6.61 -12.48
C ARG A 87 9.25 -6.46 -11.40
N ALA A 88 9.54 -6.88 -10.17
CA ALA A 88 8.60 -6.73 -9.06
C ALA A 88 8.37 -5.24 -8.72
N LEU A 89 9.42 -4.42 -8.72
CA LEU A 89 9.31 -2.97 -8.49
C LEU A 89 8.46 -2.29 -9.57
N LEU A 90 8.72 -2.58 -10.85
CA LEU A 90 7.92 -2.06 -11.96
C LEU A 90 6.44 -2.45 -11.84
N ALA A 91 6.15 -3.70 -11.47
CA ALA A 91 4.78 -4.16 -11.26
C ALA A 91 4.09 -3.45 -10.08
N GLU A 92 4.81 -3.10 -9.02
CA GLU A 92 4.27 -2.31 -7.91
C GLU A 92 3.96 -0.86 -8.33
N GLU A 93 4.83 -0.26 -9.15
CA GLU A 93 4.62 1.08 -9.71
C GLU A 93 3.39 1.10 -10.63
N GLU A 94 3.28 0.15 -11.57
CA GLU A 94 2.10 0.00 -12.42
C GLU A 94 0.82 -0.20 -11.61
N ARG A 95 0.87 -1.00 -10.52
CA ARG A 95 -0.28 -1.20 -9.65
C ARG A 95 -0.71 0.10 -8.97
N LYS A 96 0.24 0.93 -8.50
CA LYS A 96 -0.06 2.23 -7.90
C LYS A 96 -0.69 3.17 -8.92
N GLU A 97 -0.18 3.19 -10.15
CA GLU A 97 -0.73 3.99 -11.24
C GLU A 97 -2.15 3.55 -11.61
N ARG A 98 -2.40 2.25 -11.75
CA ARG A 98 -3.76 1.72 -12.00
C ARG A 98 -4.73 2.12 -10.90
N VAL A 99 -4.32 2.04 -9.64
CA VAL A 99 -5.16 2.46 -8.50
C VAL A 99 -5.43 3.97 -8.53
N LYS A 100 -4.44 4.81 -8.90
CA LYS A 100 -4.66 6.26 -9.08
C LYS A 100 -5.64 6.54 -10.21
N MET A 101 -5.46 5.90 -11.37
CA MET A 101 -6.36 6.02 -12.52
C MET A 101 -7.78 5.56 -12.18
N GLU A 102 -7.95 4.47 -11.43
CA GLU A 102 -9.27 4.02 -10.97
C GLU A 102 -9.90 5.00 -9.98
N ARG A 103 -9.10 5.61 -9.09
CA ARG A 103 -9.58 6.66 -8.18
C ARG A 103 -10.02 7.90 -8.95
N GLU A 104 -9.29 8.31 -9.98
CA GLU A 104 -9.66 9.43 -10.85
C GLU A 104 -10.93 9.14 -11.64
N ARG A 105 -11.08 7.92 -12.18
CA ARG A 105 -12.32 7.50 -12.87
C ARG A 105 -13.54 7.48 -11.96
N LYS A 106 -13.36 7.13 -10.69
CA LYS A 106 -14.44 7.08 -9.68
C LYS A 106 -14.65 8.41 -8.97
N ARG A 107 -13.82 9.42 -9.21
CA ARG A 107 -13.96 10.76 -8.62
C ARG A 107 -15.17 11.42 -9.27
N VAL A 108 -16.18 11.75 -8.47
CA VAL A 108 -17.29 12.61 -8.89
C VAL A 108 -16.70 13.98 -9.19
N LYS A 109 -16.79 14.43 -10.45
CA LYS A 109 -16.31 15.75 -10.87
C LYS A 109 -17.11 16.83 -10.13
N SER A 110 -16.43 17.91 -9.75
CA SER A 110 -17.15 19.05 -9.17
C SER A 110 -17.99 19.75 -10.26
N PRO A 111 -19.12 20.41 -9.91
CA PRO A 111 -19.96 21.10 -10.90
C PRO A 111 -19.22 22.18 -11.72
N GLU A 112 -18.12 22.73 -11.19
CA GLU A 112 -17.26 23.69 -11.89
C GLU A 112 -16.36 23.02 -12.93
N GLU A 113 -15.85 21.82 -12.66
CA GLU A 113 -15.04 21.01 -13.60
C GLU A 113 -15.90 20.50 -14.78
N GLU A 114 -17.17 20.14 -14.55
CA GLU A 114 -18.09 19.75 -15.63
C GLU A 114 -18.50 20.92 -16.53
N ARG A 115 -18.60 22.14 -15.97
CA ARG A 115 -18.81 23.36 -16.75
C ARG A 115 -17.59 23.69 -17.60
N TRP A 116 -16.38 23.51 -17.06
CA TRP A 116 -15.12 23.75 -17.75
C TRP A 116 -14.89 22.76 -18.91
N ASP A 117 -15.16 21.47 -18.70
CA ASP A 117 -15.09 20.44 -19.75
C ASP A 117 -16.14 20.66 -20.85
N LYS A 118 -17.37 21.08 -20.49
CA LYS A 118 -18.40 21.44 -21.48
C LYS A 118 -18.06 22.71 -22.28
N MET A 119 -17.31 23.63 -21.68
CA MET A 119 -16.82 24.85 -22.34
C MET A 119 -15.51 24.62 -23.11
N GLY A 120 -15.02 23.37 -23.18
CA GLY A 120 -13.95 22.96 -24.08
C GLY A 120 -12.53 23.03 -23.52
N GLY A 121 -12.36 23.22 -22.21
CA GLY A 121 -11.06 23.23 -21.53
C GLY A 121 -10.03 24.23 -22.11
N GLU A 122 -8.89 24.34 -21.44
CA GLU A 122 -7.76 25.16 -21.89
C GLU A 122 -7.22 24.63 -23.23
N GLY A 123 -7.69 25.18 -24.36
CA GLY A 123 -6.95 25.07 -25.62
C GLY A 123 -7.72 24.75 -26.90
N LYS A 124 -9.05 24.82 -26.95
CA LYS A 124 -9.73 24.82 -28.26
C LYS A 124 -9.55 26.20 -28.94
N LYS A 125 -8.34 26.46 -29.45
CA LYS A 125 -8.07 27.57 -30.39
C LYS A 125 -8.87 27.32 -31.66
N LEU A 126 -10.03 27.98 -31.76
CA LEU A 126 -10.76 28.19 -33.00
C LEU A 126 -9.87 29.01 -33.94
N GLY A 127 -9.31 28.36 -34.95
CA GLY A 127 -8.49 29.04 -35.96
C GLY A 127 -7.54 28.14 -36.73
N VAL A 128 -7.94 26.92 -37.10
CA VAL A 128 -7.34 26.23 -38.25
C VAL A 128 -8.49 25.93 -39.19
N VAL A 129 -8.61 26.80 -40.20
CA VAL A 129 -9.35 26.50 -41.43
C VAL A 129 -8.64 25.30 -42.03
N VAL A 130 -9.24 24.12 -41.91
CA VAL A 130 -8.84 22.97 -42.72
C VAL A 130 -9.59 23.16 -44.02
N ASP A 131 -8.91 23.74 -45.00
CA ASP A 131 -9.34 23.70 -46.39
C ASP A 131 -9.38 22.22 -46.82
N ASP A 132 -10.59 21.74 -47.09
CA ASP A 132 -10.92 20.45 -47.67
C ASP A 132 -10.41 20.36 -49.12
N ALA A 133 -9.09 20.34 -49.33
CA ALA A 133 -8.46 20.33 -50.65
C ALA A 133 -7.46 19.17 -50.89
N ALA A 134 -7.42 18.15 -50.03
CA ALA A 134 -6.53 16.99 -50.19
C ALA A 134 -7.24 15.62 -50.23
N GLY A 135 -8.58 15.61 -50.37
CA GLY A 135 -9.38 14.39 -50.51
C GLY A 135 -9.91 14.11 -51.92
N ALA A 136 -9.69 15.02 -52.87
CA ALA A 136 -10.30 14.98 -54.20
C ALA A 136 -9.43 14.39 -55.32
N GLU A 137 -8.16 14.03 -55.07
CA GLU A 137 -7.27 13.50 -56.13
C GLU A 137 -7.18 11.96 -56.21
N LEU A 138 -7.96 11.22 -55.42
CA LEU A 138 -7.91 9.75 -55.41
C LEU A 138 -9.12 9.07 -56.07
N ARG A 139 -9.93 9.80 -56.85
CA ARG A 139 -11.09 9.24 -57.57
C ARG A 139 -11.11 9.43 -59.08
N GLN A 140 -10.09 10.03 -59.69
CA GLN A 140 -9.94 10.04 -61.15
C GLN A 140 -8.47 9.99 -61.56
N ARG A 141 -7.91 8.78 -61.61
CA ARG A 141 -6.94 8.32 -62.62
C ARG A 141 -6.66 6.85 -62.45
#